data_AF-A0A318MXL1-F1
#
_entry.id   AF-A0A318MXL1-F1
#
_cell.length_a   1.000
_cell.length_b   1.000
_cell.length_c   1.000
_cell.angle_alpha   90.00
_cell.angle_beta   90.00
_cell.angle_gamma   90.00
#
_symmetry.space_group_name_H-M   'P 1'
#
loop_
_entity.id
_entity.type
_entity.pdbx_description
1 polymer ?
#
loop_
_entity_poly.entity_id
_entity_poly.type
_entity_poly.pdbx_seq_one_letter_code
_entity_poly.pdbx_strand_id
1 'polypeptide(L)'
;MIMSDQKNIMKRPRTLTRIAAVQAIFQWEQGIEKAANLLIEQFLIHRISPDFHDETYIDGKTHIPNIPLFTSVVQGFVHRSPEIDTIIKSSLPNEWPFQRLDPIIRAILRAAVTELLLDNIEPPKKVIINEYIDVSHAFSNGDESVLINGILNNLANRLRKEMENKA
;
A
#
# COMPACT_ATOMS: atom_id res chain seq x y z
N MET A 1 18.73 15.27 11.51
CA MET A 1 18.62 15.33 10.04
C MET A 1 17.80 14.20 9.42
N ILE A 2 17.29 13.22 10.19
CA ILE A 2 16.49 12.09 9.66
C ILE A 2 14.97 12.39 9.69
N MET A 3 14.51 13.24 10.61
CA MET A 3 13.09 13.59 10.76
C MET A 3 12.53 14.50 9.64
N SER A 4 13.39 15.13 8.84
CA SER A 4 12.97 15.99 7.71
C SER A 4 12.50 15.19 6.50
N ASP A 5 13.12 14.02 6.24
CA ASP A 5 12.84 13.20 5.05
C ASP A 5 11.52 12.43 5.20
N GLN A 6 11.24 11.87 6.39
CA GLN A 6 9.94 11.25 6.69
C GLN A 6 8.78 12.24 6.53
N LYS A 7 8.99 13.49 6.96
CA LYS A 7 7.99 14.56 6.82
C LYS A 7 7.79 15.02 5.38
N ASN A 8 8.72 14.72 4.48
CA ASN A 8 8.64 15.04 3.04
C ASN A 8 8.02 13.89 2.23
N ILE A 9 8.23 12.64 2.64
CA ILE A 9 7.56 11.46 2.07
C ILE A 9 6.05 11.48 2.35
N MET A 10 5.65 11.84 3.57
CA MET A 10 4.24 12.04 3.95
C MET A 10 3.56 13.19 3.19
N LYS A 11 4.32 14.00 2.44
CA LYS A 11 3.80 15.14 1.66
C LYS A 11 3.55 14.81 0.19
N ARG A 12 3.75 13.58 -0.30
CA ARG A 12 3.46 13.24 -1.70
C ARG A 12 2.02 12.71 -1.86
N PRO A 13 1.20 13.24 -2.78
CA PRO A 13 -0.23 12.85 -2.90
C PRO A 13 -0.42 11.38 -3.27
N ARG A 14 0.47 10.87 -4.14
CA ARG A 14 0.52 9.46 -4.56
C ARG A 14 0.85 8.53 -3.40
N THR A 15 1.64 9.01 -2.46
CA THR A 15 2.03 8.27 -1.25
C THR A 15 0.91 8.33 -0.20
N LEU A 16 0.19 9.45 -0.07
CA LEU A 16 -0.95 9.60 0.84
C LEU A 16 -2.08 8.60 0.56
N THR A 17 -2.46 8.40 -0.71
CA THR A 17 -3.48 7.41 -1.09
C THR A 17 -3.10 6.00 -0.63
N ARG A 18 -1.83 5.61 -0.81
CA ARG A 18 -1.34 4.29 -0.44
C ARG A 18 -1.21 4.13 1.07
N ILE A 19 -0.79 5.19 1.79
CA ILE A 19 -0.80 5.23 3.25
C ILE A 19 -2.23 4.98 3.77
N ALA A 20 -3.23 5.67 3.22
CA ALA A 20 -4.63 5.48 3.61
C ALA A 20 -5.10 4.04 3.34
N ALA A 21 -4.78 3.48 2.17
CA ALA A 21 -5.11 2.10 1.83
C ALA A 21 -4.47 1.08 2.80
N VAL A 22 -3.19 1.27 3.14
CA VAL A 22 -2.48 0.43 4.12
C VAL A 22 -3.14 0.50 5.48
N GLN A 23 -3.49 1.70 5.95
CA GLN A 23 -4.18 1.88 7.24
C GLN A 23 -5.56 1.22 7.26
N ALA A 24 -6.32 1.31 6.16
CA ALA A 24 -7.63 0.66 6.05
C ALA A 24 -7.50 -0.87 6.09
N ILE A 25 -6.55 -1.42 5.32
CA ILE A 25 -6.28 -2.88 5.31
C ILE A 25 -5.81 -3.37 6.68
N PHE A 26 -4.96 -2.60 7.37
CA PHE A 26 -4.57 -2.90 8.74
C PHE A 26 -5.79 -2.94 9.67
N GLN A 27 -6.68 -1.94 9.62
CA GLN A 27 -7.90 -1.94 10.45
C GLN A 27 -8.83 -3.12 10.16
N TRP A 28 -8.98 -3.48 8.89
CA TRP A 28 -9.72 -4.67 8.47
C TRP A 28 -9.14 -5.95 9.08
N GLU A 29 -7.81 -6.10 9.02
CA GLU A 29 -7.11 -7.25 9.60
C GLU A 29 -7.29 -7.36 11.12
N GLN A 30 -7.28 -6.24 11.82
CA GLN A 30 -7.53 -6.20 13.27
C GLN A 30 -9.00 -6.49 13.63
N GLY A 31 -9.89 -6.64 12.65
CA GLY A 31 -11.30 -6.93 12.86
C GLY A 31 -12.09 -5.74 13.42
N ILE A 32 -11.56 -4.52 13.30
CA ILE A 32 -12.19 -3.29 13.81
C ILE A 32 -13.43 -2.94 12.99
N GLU A 33 -13.42 -3.23 11.69
CA GLU A 33 -14.54 -3.04 10.77
C GLU A 33 -14.63 -4.27 9.84
N LYS A 34 -15.85 -4.70 9.49
CA LYS A 34 -16.10 -5.87 8.64
C LYS A 34 -17.00 -5.56 7.43
N ALA A 35 -17.46 -4.32 7.30
CA ALA A 35 -18.12 -3.82 6.10
C ALA A 35 -17.17 -2.93 5.31
N ALA A 36 -16.75 -3.39 4.12
CA ALA A 36 -15.82 -2.65 3.26
C ALA A 36 -16.30 -1.23 2.96
N ASN A 37 -17.60 -1.08 2.67
CA ASN A 37 -18.19 0.22 2.36
C ASN A 37 -18.12 1.20 3.54
N LEU A 38 -18.39 0.72 4.77
CA LEU A 38 -18.30 1.56 5.96
C LEU A 38 -16.85 1.97 6.25
N LEU A 39 -15.90 1.04 6.11
CA LEU A 39 -14.47 1.33 6.27
C LEU A 39 -14.02 2.42 5.27
N ILE A 40 -14.40 2.27 4.01
CA ILE A 40 -14.07 3.24 2.95
C ILE A 40 -14.70 4.60 3.28
N GLU A 41 -15.99 4.63 3.60
CA GLU A 41 -16.70 5.85 3.95
C GLU A 41 -16.07 6.58 5.14
N GLN A 42 -15.72 5.84 6.21
CA GLN A 42 -15.03 6.41 7.38
C GLN A 42 -13.71 7.06 7.00
N PHE A 43 -12.90 6.41 6.15
CA PHE A 43 -11.63 6.97 5.68
C PHE A 43 -11.83 8.19 4.78
N LEU A 44 -12.84 8.17 3.91
CA LEU A 44 -13.20 9.31 3.08
C LEU A 44 -13.58 10.50 3.96
N ILE A 45 -14.51 10.33 4.89
CA ILE A 45 -15.02 11.41 5.74
C ILE A 45 -13.95 11.95 6.71
N HIS A 46 -13.17 11.08 7.35
CA HIS A 46 -12.35 11.46 8.50
C HIS A 46 -10.84 11.53 8.22
N ARG A 47 -10.36 11.05 7.07
CA ARG A 47 -8.92 11.01 6.76
C ARG A 47 -8.57 11.59 5.40
N ILE A 48 -9.44 11.45 4.41
CA ILE A 48 -9.20 11.88 3.03
C ILE A 48 -9.96 13.17 2.67
N SER A 49 -11.00 13.56 3.40
CA SER A 49 -11.77 14.79 3.10
C SER A 49 -11.72 15.92 4.15
N PRO A 50 -11.45 15.74 5.46
CA PRO A 50 -11.86 16.77 6.43
C PRO A 50 -11.02 18.06 6.38
N ASP A 51 -9.79 18.02 5.87
CA ASP A 51 -8.90 19.20 5.77
C ASP A 51 -8.40 19.51 4.34
N PHE A 52 -8.93 18.85 3.31
CA PHE A 52 -8.54 19.13 1.90
C PHE A 52 -9.25 20.35 1.30
N HIS A 53 -9.82 21.20 2.16
CA HIS A 53 -10.40 22.50 1.80
C HIS A 53 -9.34 23.55 1.46
N ASP A 54 -8.11 23.38 1.94
CA ASP A 54 -6.98 24.15 1.46
C ASP A 54 -6.11 23.25 0.58
N GLU A 55 -6.10 23.55 -0.71
CA GLU A 55 -5.16 23.04 -1.68
C GLU A 55 -3.76 23.07 -1.06
N THR A 56 -3.24 21.91 -0.65
CA THR A 56 -1.87 21.81 -0.15
C THR A 56 -0.98 22.00 -1.37
N TYR A 57 -0.69 23.25 -1.70
CA TYR A 57 0.26 23.63 -2.73
C TYR A 57 1.66 23.35 -2.21
N ILE A 58 2.19 22.18 -2.54
CA ILE A 58 3.59 21.87 -2.35
C ILE A 58 4.16 21.73 -3.77
N ASP A 59 5.20 22.49 -4.09
CA ASP A 59 5.84 22.44 -5.43
C ASP A 59 4.89 22.73 -6.62
N GLY A 60 3.89 23.59 -6.44
CA GLY A 60 2.99 24.05 -7.50
C GLY A 60 1.99 23.01 -8.03
N LYS A 61 1.75 21.90 -7.29
CA LYS A 61 0.79 20.85 -7.66
C LYS A 61 -0.25 20.66 -6.56
N THR A 62 -1.48 20.34 -6.94
CA THR A 62 -2.58 20.04 -6.02
C THR A 62 -2.37 18.67 -5.37
N HIS A 63 -2.43 18.62 -4.04
CA HIS A 63 -2.08 17.43 -3.24
C HIS A 63 -3.29 16.59 -2.81
N ILE A 64 -4.14 16.20 -3.76
CA ILE A 64 -5.38 15.44 -3.46
C ILE A 64 -5.12 13.92 -3.55
N PRO A 65 -5.52 13.13 -2.54
CA PRO A 65 -5.53 11.67 -2.62
C PRO A 65 -6.39 11.18 -3.79
N ASN A 66 -5.89 10.21 -4.54
CA ASN A 66 -6.67 9.52 -5.57
C ASN A 66 -7.72 8.60 -4.91
N ILE A 67 -8.93 9.12 -4.75
CA ILE A 67 -10.08 8.40 -4.16
C ILE A 67 -10.41 7.11 -4.94
N PRO A 68 -10.52 7.12 -6.29
CA PRO A 68 -10.72 5.89 -7.05
C PRO A 68 -9.70 4.80 -6.73
N LEU A 69 -8.40 5.14 -6.72
CA LEU A 69 -7.34 4.18 -6.41
C LEU A 69 -7.47 3.63 -4.97
N PHE A 70 -7.71 4.51 -3.99
CA PHE A 70 -7.94 4.09 -2.60
C PHE A 70 -9.07 3.06 -2.51
N THR A 71 -10.23 3.39 -3.09
CA THR A 71 -11.41 2.51 -3.10
C THR A 71 -11.11 1.19 -3.79
N SER A 72 -10.47 1.20 -4.96
CA SER A 72 -10.12 -0.02 -5.70
C SER A 72 -9.18 -0.93 -4.92
N VAL A 73 -8.18 -0.37 -4.23
CA VAL A 73 -7.23 -1.17 -3.42
C VAL A 73 -7.94 -1.77 -2.20
N VAL A 74 -8.73 -0.99 -1.46
CA VAL A 74 -9.42 -1.52 -0.26
C VAL A 74 -10.46 -2.56 -0.64
N GLN A 75 -11.30 -2.29 -1.63
CA GLN A 75 -12.30 -3.25 -2.11
C GLN A 75 -11.64 -4.48 -2.71
N GLY A 76 -10.62 -4.31 -3.56
CA GLY A 76 -9.88 -5.41 -4.16
C GLY A 76 -9.32 -6.35 -3.11
N PHE A 77 -8.73 -5.81 -2.04
CA PHE A 77 -8.21 -6.61 -0.94
C PHE A 77 -9.32 -7.37 -0.22
N VAL A 78 -10.39 -6.69 0.20
CA VAL A 78 -11.47 -7.32 0.95
C VAL A 78 -12.07 -8.50 0.19
N HIS A 79 -12.29 -8.36 -1.13
CA HIS A 79 -12.89 -9.41 -1.95
C HIS A 79 -11.93 -10.56 -2.29
N ARG A 80 -10.62 -10.31 -2.35
CA ARG A 80 -9.62 -11.27 -2.85
C ARG A 80 -8.54 -11.63 -1.82
N SER A 81 -8.76 -11.35 -0.55
CA SER A 81 -7.74 -11.52 0.50
C SER A 81 -7.06 -12.90 0.53
N PRO A 82 -7.73 -14.05 0.31
CA PRO A 82 -7.05 -15.34 0.30
C PRO A 82 -6.08 -15.51 -0.88
N GLU A 83 -6.44 -14.99 -2.05
CA GLU A 83 -5.60 -15.00 -3.25
C GLU A 83 -4.37 -14.12 -3.05
N ILE A 84 -4.58 -12.91 -2.54
CA ILE A 84 -3.52 -11.94 -2.24
C ILE A 84 -2.53 -12.53 -1.23
N ASP A 85 -3.02 -13.12 -0.14
CA ASP A 85 -2.18 -13.77 0.86
C ASP A 85 -1.39 -14.95 0.27
N THR A 86 -1.96 -15.67 -0.70
CA THR A 86 -1.28 -16.78 -1.39
C THR A 86 -0.11 -16.26 -2.23
N ILE A 87 -0.32 -15.17 -2.98
CA ILE A 87 0.72 -14.52 -3.78
C ILE A 87 1.85 -14.01 -2.87
N ILE A 88 1.52 -13.36 -1.75
CA ILE A 88 2.52 -12.87 -0.80
C ILE A 88 3.31 -14.04 -0.20
N LYS A 89 2.63 -15.06 0.34
CA LYS A 89 3.28 -16.25 0.94
C LYS A 89 4.27 -16.89 -0.02
N SER A 90 3.90 -16.99 -1.28
CA SER A 90 4.74 -17.59 -2.31
C SER A 90 5.97 -16.75 -2.68
N SER A 91 6.00 -15.47 -2.28
CA SER A 91 7.11 -14.53 -2.53
C SER A 91 8.02 -14.34 -1.30
N LEU A 92 7.67 -14.95 -0.15
CA LEU A 92 8.47 -14.89 1.06
C LEU A 92 9.58 -15.95 1.07
N PRO A 93 10.73 -15.66 1.69
CA PRO A 93 11.69 -16.70 2.05
C PRO A 93 11.03 -17.79 2.91
N ASN A 94 11.47 -19.04 2.77
CA ASN A 94 10.91 -20.18 3.51
C ASN A 94 11.01 -19.99 5.03
N GLU A 95 12.02 -19.26 5.49
CA GLU A 95 12.30 -18.99 6.90
C GLU A 95 11.38 -17.92 7.50
N TRP A 96 10.60 -17.21 6.67
CA TRP A 96 9.76 -16.07 7.05
C TRP A 96 8.28 -16.39 6.81
N PRO A 97 7.61 -17.09 7.74
CA PRO A 97 6.20 -17.41 7.56
C PRO A 97 5.36 -16.14 7.62
N PHE A 98 4.41 -16.03 6.71
CA PHE A 98 3.53 -14.87 6.55
C PHE A 98 2.89 -14.39 7.86
N GLN A 99 2.46 -15.32 8.73
CA GLN A 99 1.82 -15.01 10.02
C GLN A 99 2.77 -14.36 11.05
N ARG A 100 4.09 -14.49 10.87
CA ARG A 100 5.10 -13.86 11.76
C ARG A 100 5.53 -12.48 11.30
N LEU A 101 5.13 -12.05 10.11
CA LEU A 101 5.37 -10.67 9.67
C LEU A 101 4.65 -9.71 10.60
N ASP A 102 5.25 -8.55 10.85
CA ASP A 102 4.56 -7.46 11.54
C ASP A 102 3.23 -7.14 10.81
N PRO A 103 2.11 -6.92 11.53
CA PRO A 103 0.83 -6.65 10.89
C PRO A 103 0.86 -5.44 9.93
N ILE A 104 1.67 -4.42 10.20
CA ILE A 104 1.85 -3.27 9.32
C ILE A 104 2.58 -3.69 8.04
N ILE A 105 3.62 -4.53 8.13
CA ILE A 105 4.29 -5.11 6.96
C ILE A 105 3.30 -5.92 6.12
N ARG A 106 2.47 -6.75 6.74
CA ARG A 106 1.42 -7.49 6.03
C ARG A 106 0.46 -6.56 5.30
N ALA A 107 0.01 -5.50 5.95
CA ALA A 107 -0.88 -4.51 5.34
C ALA A 107 -0.23 -3.81 4.13
N ILE A 108 1.05 -3.44 4.22
CA ILE A 108 1.82 -2.87 3.10
C ILE A 108 1.88 -3.84 1.93
N LEU A 109 2.25 -5.10 2.17
CA LEU A 109 2.35 -6.12 1.13
C LEU A 109 1.00 -6.42 0.48
N ARG A 110 -0.08 -6.49 1.28
CA ARG A 110 -1.46 -6.69 0.81
C ARG A 110 -1.93 -5.54 -0.06
N ALA A 111 -1.66 -4.30 0.34
CA ALA A 111 -1.98 -3.13 -0.47
C ALA A 111 -1.21 -3.16 -1.80
N ALA A 112 0.10 -3.42 -1.75
CA ALA A 112 0.97 -3.48 -2.93
C ALA A 112 0.53 -4.56 -3.92
N VAL A 113 0.29 -5.78 -3.45
CA VAL A 113 -0.17 -6.88 -4.31
C VAL A 113 -1.53 -6.56 -4.91
N THR A 114 -2.47 -6.00 -4.12
CA THR A 114 -3.78 -5.63 -4.66
C THR A 114 -3.66 -4.62 -5.79
N GLU A 115 -2.89 -3.53 -5.59
CA GLU A 115 -2.72 -2.51 -6.62
C GLU A 115 -2.07 -3.09 -7.90
N LEU A 116 -1.08 -3.97 -7.75
CA LEU A 116 -0.38 -4.63 -8.87
C LEU A 116 -1.26 -5.62 -9.67
N LEU A 117 -2.41 -6.00 -9.11
CA LEU A 117 -3.40 -6.92 -9.70
C LEU A 117 -4.64 -6.20 -10.21
N LEU A 118 -4.70 -4.86 -10.12
CA LEU A 118 -5.78 -4.10 -10.76
C LEU A 118 -5.64 -4.19 -12.29
N ASP A 119 -6.75 -4.09 -13.00
CA ASP A 119 -6.74 -3.97 -14.45
C ASP A 119 -6.39 -2.51 -14.85
N ASN A 120 -5.74 -2.32 -15.99
CA ASN A 120 -5.34 -0.99 -16.51
C ASN A 120 -4.48 -0.16 -15.53
N ILE A 121 -3.46 -0.80 -14.96
CA ILE A 121 -2.61 -0.18 -13.94
C ILE A 121 -1.79 0.97 -14.53
N GLU A 122 -1.97 2.16 -13.98
CA GLU A 122 -1.10 3.33 -14.18
C GLU A 122 -0.77 3.92 -12.82
N PRO A 123 0.53 4.15 -12.47
CA PRO A 123 1.74 4.08 -13.29
C PRO A 123 2.31 2.65 -13.47
N PRO A 124 3.41 2.44 -14.22
CA PRO A 124 4.02 1.11 -14.38
C PRO A 124 4.33 0.42 -13.05
N LYS A 125 4.28 -0.92 -13.02
CA LYS A 125 4.48 -1.75 -11.81
C LYS A 125 5.72 -1.37 -10.99
N LYS A 126 6.83 -1.02 -11.65
CA LYS A 126 8.06 -0.56 -10.97
C LYS A 126 7.83 0.72 -10.14
N VAL A 127 7.04 1.65 -10.66
CA VAL A 127 6.69 2.90 -9.96
C VAL A 127 5.81 2.58 -8.75
N ILE A 128 4.84 1.67 -8.90
CA ILE A 128 3.97 1.23 -7.80
C ILE A 128 4.80 0.63 -6.67
N ILE A 129 5.73 -0.27 -6.99
CA ILE A 129 6.65 -0.86 -6.01
C ILE A 129 7.47 0.22 -5.29
N ASN A 130 8.05 1.17 -6.03
CA ASN A 130 8.81 2.26 -5.42
C ASN A 130 7.94 3.12 -4.49
N GLU A 131 6.67 3.35 -4.83
CA GLU A 131 5.75 4.07 -3.95
C GLU A 131 5.45 3.28 -2.67
N TYR A 132 5.33 1.94 -2.73
CA TYR A 132 5.16 1.14 -1.51
C TYR A 132 6.44 1.00 -0.68
N ILE A 133 7.61 1.11 -1.30
CA ILE A 133 8.89 1.28 -0.60
C ILE A 133 8.88 2.62 0.16
N ASP A 134 8.51 3.72 -0.49
CA ASP A 134 8.37 5.04 0.15
C ASP A 134 7.34 5.00 1.29
N VAL A 135 6.19 4.35 1.09
CA VAL A 135 5.18 4.13 2.14
C VAL A 135 5.78 3.37 3.32
N SER A 136 6.60 2.34 3.07
CA SER A 136 7.22 1.55 4.15
C SER A 136 8.12 2.39 5.05
N HIS A 137 8.83 3.37 4.49
CA HIS A 137 9.66 4.31 5.25
C HIS A 137 8.85 5.26 6.14
N ALA A 138 7.56 5.44 5.88
CA ALA A 138 6.65 6.19 6.76
C ALA A 138 6.22 5.37 8.00
N PHE A 139 6.34 4.04 7.94
CA PHE A 139 5.88 3.12 8.99
C PHE A 139 6.99 2.40 9.75
N SER A 140 8.21 2.38 9.20
CA SER A 140 9.30 1.55 9.71
C SER A 140 10.54 2.37 10.06
N ASN A 141 11.30 1.84 11.02
CA ASN A 141 12.65 2.31 11.34
C ASN A 141 13.69 1.52 10.52
N GLY A 142 14.96 1.95 10.54
CA GLY A 142 16.00 1.55 9.58
C GLY A 142 16.06 0.05 9.20
N ASP A 143 16.04 -0.86 10.17
CA ASP A 143 16.21 -2.30 9.91
C ASP A 143 14.98 -2.95 9.24
N GLU A 144 13.77 -2.53 9.63
CA GLU A 144 12.51 -3.02 9.04
C GLU A 144 12.32 -2.53 7.61
N SER A 145 12.77 -1.32 7.29
CA SER A 145 12.77 -0.78 5.93
C SER A 145 13.56 -1.66 4.95
N VAL A 146 14.73 -2.18 5.37
CA VAL A 146 15.57 -3.05 4.52
C VAL A 146 14.84 -4.36 4.21
N LEU A 147 14.20 -4.94 5.22
CA LEU A 147 13.40 -6.16 5.05
C LEU A 147 12.24 -5.95 4.07
N ILE A 148 11.44 -4.89 4.27
CA ILE A 148 10.27 -4.60 3.42
C ILE A 148 10.71 -4.40 1.97
N ASN A 149 11.81 -3.68 1.76
CA ASN A 149 12.40 -3.50 0.43
C ASN A 149 12.81 -4.83 -0.21
N GLY A 150 13.41 -5.74 0.55
CA GLY A 150 13.75 -7.08 0.07
C GLY A 150 12.53 -7.87 -0.38
N ILE A 151 11.45 -7.86 0.42
CA ILE A 151 10.21 -8.58 0.11
C ILE A 151 9.51 -7.98 -1.11
N LEU A 152 9.35 -6.65 -1.17
CA LEU A 152 8.71 -5.96 -2.29
C LEU A 152 9.46 -6.18 -3.61
N ASN A 153 10.79 -6.17 -3.59
CA ASN A 153 11.60 -6.45 -4.78
C ASN A 153 11.45 -7.90 -5.26
N ASN A 154 11.43 -8.87 -4.33
CA ASN A 154 11.22 -10.28 -4.67
C ASN A 154 9.83 -10.50 -5.29
N LEU A 155 8.80 -9.90 -4.70
CA LEU A 155 7.44 -9.89 -5.22
C LEU A 155 7.39 -9.29 -6.64
N ALA A 156 8.04 -8.14 -6.86
CA ALA A 156 8.09 -7.48 -8.16
C ALA A 156 8.72 -8.37 -9.23
N ASN A 157 9.86 -8.99 -8.92
CA ASN A 157 10.56 -9.90 -9.83
C ASN A 157 9.72 -11.13 -10.17
N ARG A 158 9.00 -11.68 -9.19
CA ARG A 158 8.13 -12.84 -9.39
C ARG A 158 6.92 -12.49 -10.26
N LEU A 159 6.19 -11.43 -9.93
CA LEU A 159 5.03 -10.99 -10.70
C LEU A 159 5.40 -10.67 -12.16
N ARG A 160 6.61 -10.14 -12.40
CA ARG A 160 7.12 -9.94 -13.76
C ARG A 160 7.28 -11.27 -14.52
N LYS A 161 7.96 -12.25 -13.91
CA LYS A 161 8.18 -13.57 -14.52
C LYS A 161 6.86 -14.31 -14.81
N GLU A 162 5.90 -14.24 -13.90
CA GLU A 162 4.59 -14.87 -14.10
C GLU A 162 3.80 -14.25 -15.27
N MET A 163 3.99 -12.95 -15.54
CA MET A 163 3.39 -12.30 -16.72
C MET A 163 4.12 -12.66 -18.01
N GLU A 164 5.46 -12.72 -17.98
CA GLU A 164 6.29 -13.14 -19.12
C GLU A 164 5.98 -14.58 -19.55
N ASN A 165 5.68 -15.48 -18.60
CA ASN A 165 5.36 -16.88 -18.88
C ASN A 165 3.89 -17.12 -19.33
N LYS A 166 3.02 -16.11 -19.23
CA LYS A 166 1.60 -16.18 -19.64
C LYS A 166 1.33 -15.48 -20.97
N ALA A 167 2.32 -14.78 -21.53
CA ALA A 167 2.30 -14.13 -22.83
C ALA A 167 2.89 -15.04 -23.91
#